data_AF-Q0YUU9-F1
#
_entry.id   AF-Q0YUU9-F1
#
_cell.length_a   1.000
_cell.length_b   1.000
_cell.length_c   1.000
_cell.angle_alpha   90.00
_cell.angle_beta   90.00
_cell.angle_gamma   90.00
#
_symmetry.space_group_name_H-M   'P 1'
#
loop_
_entity.id
_entity.type
_entity.pdbx_description
1 polymer ?
#
loop_
_entity_poly.entity_id
_entity_poly.type
_entity_poly.pdbx_seq_one_letter_code
_entity_poly.pdbx_strand_id
1 'polypeptide(L)' 'MSAIKRIFGLLWTVMGVGIIPLVIMQAMKEIAAKPSEENWIFWSIVIVVLMPIIAFSLITFGIFALKGEYDVIA' A
#
# COMPACT_ATOMS: atom_id res chain seq x y z
N MET A 1 10.16 -6.98 -22.71
CA MET A 1 9.04 -6.37 -21.96
C MET A 1 7.70 -6.82 -22.50
N SER A 2 7.07 -7.82 -21.89
CA SER A 2 5.66 -8.11 -22.21
C SER A 2 4.77 -6.98 -21.70
N ALA A 3 3.78 -6.56 -22.48
CA ALA A 3 2.80 -5.54 -22.09
C ALA A 3 2.13 -5.86 -20.74
N ILE A 4 1.98 -7.15 -20.44
CA ILE A 4 1.48 -7.69 -19.17
C ILE A 4 2.29 -7.22 -17.97
N LYS A 5 3.63 -7.34 -17.99
CA LYS A 5 4.48 -6.94 -16.85
C LYS A 5 4.37 -5.44 -16.55
N ARG A 6 4.21 -4.61 -17.60
CA ARG A 6 4.04 -3.17 -17.48
C ARG A 6 2.68 -2.78 -16.88
N ILE A 7 1.62 -3.50 -17.24
CA ILE A 7 0.28 -3.33 -16.65
C ILE A 7 0.31 -3.68 -15.16
N PHE A 8 0.95 -4.78 -14.78
CA PHE A 8 1.09 -5.15 -13.37
C PHE A 8 1.89 -4.10 -12.60
N GLY A 9 3.03 -3.62 -13.10
CA GLY A 9 3.81 -2.57 -12.43
C GLY A 9 3.01 -1.28 -12.18
N LEU A 10 2.21 -0.85 -13.16
CA LEU A 10 1.32 0.29 -13.01
C LEU A 10 0.21 0.03 -11.97
N LEU A 11 -0.42 -1.15 -12.02
CA LEU A 11 -1.46 -1.56 -11.08
C LEU A 11 -0.94 -1.52 -9.63
N TRP A 12 0.23 -2.10 -9.37
CA TRP A 12 0.81 -2.14 -8.02
C TRP A 12 1.18 -0.75 -7.50
N THR A 13 1.68 0.13 -8.38
CA THR A 13 1.98 1.51 -8.01
C THR A 13 0.71 2.27 -7.61
N VAL A 14 -0.35 2.17 -8.42
CA VAL A 14 -1.63 2.83 -8.13
C VAL A 14 -2.27 2.27 -6.85
N MET A 15 -2.20 0.95 -6.63
CA MET A 15 -2.67 0.32 -5.39
C MET A 15 -1.88 0.80 -4.16
N GLY A 16 -0.56 0.93 -4.28
CA GLY A 16 0.30 1.43 -3.18
C GLY A 16 0.01 2.87 -2.78
N VAL A 17 -0.33 3.74 -3.74
CA VAL A 17 -0.78 5.11 -3.43
C VAL A 17 -2.22 5.11 -2.91
N GLY A 18 -3.09 4.29 -3.51
CA GLY A 18 -4.52 4.22 -3.17
C GLY A 18 -4.82 3.66 -1.78
N ILE A 19 -3.95 2.80 -1.23
CA ILE A 19 -4.19 2.19 0.09
C ILE A 19 -4.07 3.20 1.24
N ILE A 20 -3.29 4.28 1.05
CA ILE A 20 -3.06 5.30 2.07
C ILE A 20 -4.38 6.00 2.49
N PRO A 21 -5.15 6.63 1.59
CA PRO A 21 -6.42 7.24 1.96
C PRO A 21 -7.45 6.20 2.43
N LEU A 22 -7.44 4.98 1.88
CA LEU A 22 -8.37 3.92 2.29
C LEU A 22 -8.17 3.50 3.74
N VAL A 23 -6.93 3.29 4.16
CA VAL A 23 -6.60 2.91 5.54
C VAL A 23 -6.95 4.04 6.51
N ILE A 24 -6.67 5.30 6.16
CA ILE A 24 -7.01 6.44 7.01
C ILE A 24 -8.53 6.57 7.19
N MET A 25 -9.30 6.44 6.12
CA MET A 25 -10.76 6.47 6.20
C MET A 25 -11.31 5.33 7.06
N GLN A 26 -10.77 4.11 6.88
CA GLN A 26 -11.18 2.96 7.68
C GLN A 26 -10.83 3.14 9.16
N ALA A 27 -9.65 3.67 9.46
CA ALA A 27 -9.21 3.96 10.82
C ALA A 27 -10.15 4.97 11.50
N MET A 28 -10.45 6.08 10.83
CA MET A 28 -11.38 7.09 11.37
C MET A 28 -12.77 6.50 11.62
N LYS A 29 -13.28 5.66 10.71
CA LYS A 29 -14.58 5.01 10.85
C LYS A 29 -14.61 4.07 12.06
N GLU A 30 -13.58 3.25 12.24
CA GLU A 30 -13.52 2.26 13.31
C GLU A 30 -13.30 2.93 14.67
N ILE A 31 -12.44 3.95 14.74
CA ILE A 31 -12.21 4.76 15.94
C ILE A 31 -13.50 5.47 16.36
N ALA A 32 -14.25 6.04 15.41
CA ALA A 32 -15.52 6.70 15.68
C ALA A 32 -16.61 5.72 16.14
N ALA A 33 -16.62 4.50 15.58
CA ALA A 33 -17.58 3.47 15.97
C ALA A 33 -17.30 2.88 17.36
N LYS A 34 -16.02 2.74 17.74
CA LYS A 34 -15.58 2.20 19.03
C LYS A 34 -14.40 3.00 19.57
N PRO A 35 -14.65 4.13 20.27
CA PRO A 35 -13.60 4.96 20.82
C PRO A 35 -13.06 4.32 22.12
N SER A 36 -12.22 3.28 21.98
CA SER A 36 -11.47 2.67 23.08
C SER A 36 -9.97 2.92 22.91
N GLU A 37 -9.23 2.99 24.02
CA GLU A 37 -7.77 3.19 24.01
C GLU A 37 -7.05 2.12 23.19
N GLU A 38 -7.50 0.87 23.31
CA GLU A 38 -6.97 -0.26 22.53
C GLU A 38 -7.12 -0.04 21.02
N ASN A 39 -8.28 0.45 20.58
CA ASN A 39 -8.56 0.69 19.17
C ASN A 39 -7.71 1.86 18.63
N TRP A 40 -7.54 2.92 19.43
CA TRP A 40 -6.64 4.03 19.10
C TRP A 40 -5.18 3.59 18.94
N ILE A 41 -4.67 2.76 19.85
CA ILE A 41 -3.31 2.23 19.79
C ILE A 41 -3.14 1.35 18.54
N PHE A 42 -4.08 0.43 18.30
CA PHE A 42 -4.05 -0.46 17.15
C PHE A 42 -3.98 0.33 15.82
N TRP A 43 -4.91 1.25 15.59
CA TRP A 43 -4.95 2.02 14.35
C TRP A 43 -3.78 2.98 14.20
N SER A 44 -3.22 3.50 15.31
CA SER A 44 -1.99 4.29 15.27
C SER A 44 -0.80 3.48 14.76
N ILE A 45 -0.64 2.23 15.22
CA ILE A 45 0.41 1.32 14.73
C ILE A 45 0.17 0.99 13.24
N VAL A 46 -1.08 0.74 12.85
CA VAL A 46 -1.43 0.48 11.45
C VAL A 46 -1.05 1.66 10.56
N ILE A 47 -1.33 2.90 10.96
CA ILE A 47 -1.05 4.09 10.16
C ILE A 47 0.45 4.44 10.17
N VAL A 48 1.14 4.31 11.30
CA VAL A 48 2.53 4.76 11.43
C VAL A 48 3.54 3.71 10.96
N VAL A 49 3.22 2.43 11.10
CA VAL A 49 4.16 1.33 10.80
C VAL A 49 3.69 0.52 9.60
N LEU A 50 2.49 -0.06 9.66
CA LEU A 50 2.06 -1.03 8.64
C LEU A 50 1.75 -0.37 7.30
N MET A 51 1.03 0.74 7.30
CA MET A 51 0.61 1.43 6.09
C MET A 51 1.81 1.94 5.28
N PRO A 52 2.83 2.60 5.87
CA PRO A 52 4.02 3.01 5.12
C PRO A 52 4.76 1.80 4.56
N ILE A 53 4.97 0.74 5.36
CA ILE A 53 5.65 -0.47 4.89
C ILE A 53 4.93 -1.06 3.67
N ILE A 54 3.61 -1.20 3.72
CA ILE A 54 2.82 -1.76 2.62
C ILE A 54 2.84 -0.82 1.41
N ALA A 55 2.59 0.48 1.60
CA ALA A 55 2.56 1.45 0.51
C ALA A 55 3.92 1.57 -0.19
N PHE A 56 5.01 1.72 0.56
CA PHE A 56 6.36 1.78 -0.02
C PHE A 56 6.74 0.47 -0.71
N SER A 57 6.39 -0.68 -0.15
CA SER A 57 6.67 -1.97 -0.80
C SER A 57 5.94 -2.10 -2.15
N LEU A 58 4.67 -1.70 -2.22
CA LEU A 58 3.87 -1.76 -3.45
C LEU A 58 4.35 -0.75 -4.50
N ILE A 59 4.69 0.46 -4.07
CA ILE A 59 5.20 1.51 -4.96
C ILE A 59 6.58 1.12 -5.51
N THR A 60 7.49 0.65 -4.65
CA THR A 60 8.84 0.22 -5.09
C THR A 60 8.76 -0.97 -6.04
N PHE A 61 7.94 -1.97 -5.72
CA PHE A 61 7.67 -3.10 -6.61
C PHE A 61 7.13 -2.65 -7.98
N GLY A 62 6.14 -1.76 -7.97
CA GLY A 62 5.56 -1.21 -9.19
C GLY A 62 6.56 -0.43 -10.04
N ILE A 63 7.40 0.40 -9.41
CA ILE A 63 8.45 1.17 -10.10
C ILE A 63 9.51 0.24 -10.70
N PHE A 64 9.99 -0.76 -9.96
CA PHE A 64 10.98 -1.72 -10.48
C PHE A 64 10.40 -2.58 -11.61
N ALA A 65 9.11 -2.93 -11.55
CA ALA A 65 8.38 -3.59 -12.64
C ALA A 65 8.25 -2.71 -13.89
N LEU A 66 8.02 -1.41 -13.73
CA LEU A 66 7.98 -0.46 -14.84
C LEU A 66 9.36 -0.22 -15.47
N LYS A 67 10.44 -0.27 -14.67
CA LYS A 67 11.83 -0.15 -15.14
C LYS A 67 12.34 -1.39 -15.87
N GLY A 68 11.65 -2.52 -15.77
CA GLY A 68 12.06 -3.76 -16.42
C GLY A 68 13.17 -4.52 -15.73
N GLU A 69 13.47 -4.19 -14.47
CA GLU A 69 14.47 -4.93 -13.70
C GLU A 69 14.03 -6.40 -13.48
N TYR A 70 12.72 -6.67 -13.47
CA TYR A 70 12.13 -8.02 -13.45
C TYR A 70 12.02 -8.70 -14.82
N ASP A 71 12.61 -8.12 -15.88
CA ASP A 71 12.65 -8.75 -17.21
C ASP A 71 13.88 -9.67 -17.38
N VAL A 72 14.86 -9.58 -16.48
CA VAL A 72 16.14 -10.33 -16.53
C VAL A 72 16.06 -11.68 -15.81
N ILE A 73 15.08 -11.87 -14.92
CA ILE A 73 14.82 -13.18 -14.29
C ILE A 73 13.93 -13.98 -15.24
N ALA A 74 14.59 -14.67 -16.17
CA ALA A 74 14.05 -15.75 -16.99
C ALA A 74 14.58 -17.09 -16.47
#